data_AF-A0A3B0X797-F1
#
_entry.id   AF-A0A3B0X797-F1
#
_cell.length_a   1.000
_cell.length_b   1.000
_cell.length_c   1.000
_cell.angle_alpha   90.00
_cell.angle_beta   90.00
_cell.angle_gamma   90.00
#
_symmetry.space_group_name_H-M   'P 1'
#
loop_
_entity.id
_entity.type
_entity.pdbx_description
1 polymer ?
#
loop_
_entity_poly.entity_id
_entity_poly.type
_entity_poly.pdbx_seq_one_letter_code
_entity_poly.pdbx_strand_id
1 'polypeptide(L)'
;MIKREVVMPVELVEEISAIVHKEGYTALKDVFPYNDLPPVVFLSREEAEALIVLAVIEKKKAWLKYPDYDDESPDYNEKHEEMFDDVKMGIYEKTIYYVESAFKKDEFSDVIKG
;
A
#
# COMPACT_ATOMS: atom_id res chain seq x y z
N MET A 1 -11.67 4.14 -20.34
CA MET A 1 -10.86 4.42 -19.14
C MET A 1 -9.40 4.21 -19.53
N ILE A 2 -8.52 5.18 -19.29
CA ILE A 2 -7.09 5.05 -19.60
C ILE A 2 -6.43 4.34 -18.41
N LYS A 3 -5.78 3.21 -18.67
CA LYS A 3 -4.94 2.53 -17.67
C LYS A 3 -3.47 2.88 -17.92
N ARG A 4 -2.70 3.02 -16.85
CA ARG A 4 -1.24 3.23 -16.89
C ARG A 4 -0.55 1.98 -16.37
N GLU A 5 0.59 1.69 -16.99
CA GLU A 5 1.47 0.63 -16.55
C GLU A 5 2.16 1.04 -15.25
N VAL A 6 2.09 0.19 -14.23
CA VAL A 6 2.79 0.36 -12.96
C VAL A 6 3.62 -0.89 -12.71
N VAL A 7 4.93 -0.74 -12.73
CA VAL A 7 5.89 -1.84 -12.51
C VAL A 7 6.27 -1.85 -11.04
N MET A 8 5.91 -2.92 -10.34
CA MET A 8 6.17 -3.11 -8.91
C MET A 8 7.00 -4.39 -8.68
N PRO A 9 7.75 -4.47 -7.56
CA PRO A 9 8.37 -5.72 -7.13
C PRO A 9 7.33 -6.82 -6.96
N VAL A 10 7.68 -8.05 -7.33
CA VAL A 10 6.77 -9.20 -7.25
C VAL A 10 6.29 -9.41 -5.80
N GLU A 11 7.18 -9.26 -4.81
CA GLU A 11 6.82 -9.44 -3.41
C GLU A 11 5.74 -8.43 -2.96
N LEU A 12 5.81 -7.19 -3.45
CA LEU A 12 4.81 -6.17 -3.16
C LEU A 12 3.46 -6.51 -3.82
N VAL A 13 3.48 -6.99 -5.06
CA VAL A 13 2.27 -7.42 -5.78
C VAL A 13 1.60 -8.62 -5.10
N GLU A 14 2.39 -9.57 -4.62
CA GLU A 14 1.91 -10.73 -3.85
C GLU A 14 1.30 -10.31 -2.51
N GLU A 15 1.96 -9.42 -1.77
CA GLU A 15 1.47 -8.90 -0.50
C GLU A 15 0.14 -8.14 -0.67
N ILE A 16 0.07 -7.22 -1.62
CA ILE A 16 -1.16 -6.48 -1.94
C ILE A 16 -2.28 -7.45 -2.34
N SER A 17 -1.99 -8.42 -3.21
CA SER A 17 -2.98 -9.41 -3.64
C SER A 17 -3.53 -10.20 -2.46
N ALA A 18 -2.65 -10.68 -1.57
CA ALA A 18 -3.07 -11.40 -0.38
C ALA A 18 -4.03 -10.58 0.49
N ILE A 19 -3.75 -9.28 0.68
CA ILE A 19 -4.61 -8.36 1.43
C ILE A 19 -5.94 -8.13 0.71
N VAL A 20 -5.91 -7.85 -0.60
CA VAL A 20 -7.11 -7.61 -1.43
C VAL A 20 -8.08 -8.78 -1.33
N HIS A 21 -7.58 -10.01 -1.41
CA HIS A 21 -8.42 -11.21 -1.33
C HIS A 21 -8.87 -11.52 0.09
N LYS A 22 -7.98 -11.40 1.08
CA LYS A 22 -8.29 -11.66 2.49
C LYS A 22 -9.38 -10.72 3.01
N GLU A 23 -9.27 -9.43 2.70
CA GLU A 23 -10.18 -8.39 3.19
C GLU A 23 -11.37 -8.16 2.23
N GLY A 24 -11.33 -8.76 1.03
CA GLY A 24 -12.43 -8.73 0.08
C GLY A 24 -12.60 -7.43 -0.70
N TYR A 25 -11.53 -6.65 -0.89
CA TYR A 25 -11.57 -5.34 -1.54
C TYR A 25 -11.90 -5.42 -3.04
N THR A 26 -13.19 -5.31 -3.37
CA THR A 26 -13.71 -5.49 -4.74
C THR A 26 -13.16 -4.52 -5.77
N ALA A 27 -12.79 -3.31 -5.37
CA ALA A 27 -12.23 -2.29 -6.27
C ALA A 27 -10.88 -2.68 -6.89
N LEU A 28 -10.17 -3.63 -6.28
CA LEU A 28 -8.82 -4.05 -6.70
C LEU A 28 -8.76 -5.51 -7.17
N LYS A 29 -9.87 -6.27 -7.09
CA LYS A 29 -9.88 -7.71 -7.41
C LYS A 29 -9.47 -8.02 -8.85
N ASP A 30 -9.86 -7.16 -9.79
CA ASP A 30 -9.54 -7.35 -11.21
C ASP A 30 -8.10 -6.95 -11.54
N VAL A 31 -7.49 -6.09 -10.72
CA VAL A 31 -6.08 -5.68 -10.84
C VAL A 31 -5.16 -6.76 -10.26
N PHE A 32 -5.55 -7.36 -9.14
CA PHE A 32 -4.78 -8.37 -8.42
C PHE A 32 -5.55 -9.69 -8.37
N PRO A 33 -5.57 -10.49 -9.45
CA PRO A 33 -6.24 -11.78 -9.47
C PRO A 33 -5.48 -12.82 -8.63
N TYR A 34 -6.22 -13.79 -8.05
CA TYR A 34 -5.66 -14.76 -7.08
C TYR A 34 -4.66 -15.75 -7.67
N ASN A 35 -4.77 -16.09 -8.96
CA ASN A 35 -4.05 -17.22 -9.58
C ASN A 35 -3.09 -16.81 -10.72
N ASP A 36 -2.91 -15.53 -10.99
CA ASP A 36 -2.12 -15.07 -12.14
C ASP A 36 -1.60 -13.65 -11.88
N LEU A 37 -0.66 -13.50 -10.94
CA LEU A 37 -0.11 -12.19 -10.59
C LEU A 37 0.87 -11.75 -11.68
N PRO A 38 0.50 -10.77 -12.53
CA PRO A 38 1.42 -10.31 -13.54
C PRO A 38 2.54 -9.50 -12.85
N PRO A 39 3.77 -9.52 -13.39
CA PRO A 39 4.86 -8.68 -12.91
C PRO A 39 4.59 -7.18 -13.14
N VAL A 40 3.55 -6.86 -13.90
CA VAL A 40 3.16 -5.52 -14.31
C VAL A 40 1.66 -5.37 -14.08
N VAL A 41 1.24 -4.35 -13.34
CA VAL A 41 -0.18 -4.06 -13.14
C VAL A 41 -0.60 -2.85 -13.97
N PHE A 42 -1.84 -2.87 -14.45
CA PHE A 42 -2.42 -1.77 -15.20
C PHE A 42 -3.52 -1.10 -14.39
N LEU A 43 -3.28 0.13 -13.96
CA LEU A 43 -4.17 0.89 -13.09
C LEU A 43 -4.82 2.04 -13.85
N SER A 44 -6.14 2.14 -13.75
CA SER A 44 -6.86 3.40 -13.92
C SER A 44 -6.54 4.36 -12.78
N ARG A 45 -6.99 5.61 -12.91
CA ARG A 45 -6.84 6.60 -11.84
C ARG A 45 -7.59 6.15 -10.59
N GLU A 46 -8.79 5.62 -10.75
CA GLU A 46 -9.64 5.13 -9.67
C GLU A 46 -9.03 3.90 -8.97
N GLU A 47 -8.47 2.96 -9.73
CA GLU A 47 -7.76 1.80 -9.17
C GLU A 47 -6.46 2.21 -8.46
N ALA A 48 -5.72 3.19 -9.00
CA ALA A 48 -4.53 3.76 -8.35
C ALA A 48 -4.87 4.45 -7.03
N GLU A 49 -5.94 5.24 -7.01
CA GLU A 49 -6.47 5.87 -5.81
C GLU A 49 -6.86 4.82 -4.75
N ALA A 50 -7.63 3.81 -5.16
CA ALA A 50 -8.03 2.71 -4.27
C ALA A 50 -6.81 1.95 -3.70
N LEU A 51 -5.77 1.77 -4.50
CA LEU A 51 -4.53 1.13 -4.06
C LEU A 51 -3.77 1.98 -3.03
N ILE A 52 -3.71 3.30 -3.21
CA ILE A 52 -3.14 4.22 -2.20
C ILE A 52 -3.97 4.21 -0.92
N VAL A 53 -5.31 4.18 -1.02
CA VAL A 53 -6.20 4.07 0.14
C VAL A 53 -5.91 2.78 0.93
N LEU A 54 -5.73 1.65 0.23
CA LEU A 54 -5.34 0.39 0.86
C LEU A 54 -4.03 0.54 1.64
N ALA A 55 -3.00 1.11 1.01
CA ALA A 55 -1.70 1.35 1.65
C ALA A 55 -1.84 2.21 2.94
N VAL A 56 -2.64 3.29 2.87
CA VAL A 56 -2.93 4.16 4.03
C VAL A 56 -3.65 3.38 5.14
N ILE A 57 -4.61 2.52 4.79
CA ILE A 57 -5.34 1.68 5.75
C ILE A 57 -4.37 0.74 6.47
N GLU A 58 -3.47 0.07 5.76
CA GLU A 58 -2.52 -0.86 6.38
C GLU A 58 -1.54 -0.13 7.31
N LYS A 59 -1.06 1.06 6.94
CA LYS A 59 -0.29 1.92 7.85
C LYS A 59 -1.09 2.29 9.11
N LYS A 60 -2.37 2.67 8.97
CA LYS A 60 -3.23 3.01 10.11
C LYS A 60 -3.50 1.79 11.00
N LYS A 61 -3.65 0.59 10.44
CA LYS A 61 -3.75 -0.67 11.20
C LYS A 61 -2.46 -0.96 11.97
N ALA A 62 -1.30 -0.77 11.34
CA ALA A 62 0.00 -0.93 12.00
C ALA A 62 0.16 0.06 13.16
N TRP A 63 -0.21 1.33 12.96
CA TRP A 63 -0.20 2.34 14.01
C TRP A 63 -1.04 1.92 15.24
N LEU A 64 -2.24 1.37 15.01
CA LEU A 64 -3.10 0.87 16.09
C LEU A 64 -2.54 -0.38 16.79
N LYS A 65 -1.82 -1.23 16.05
CA LYS A 65 -1.30 -2.51 16.55
C LYS A 65 0.04 -2.35 17.27
N TYR A 66 0.83 -1.36 16.88
CA TYR A 66 2.17 -1.06 17.39
C TYR A 66 2.23 0.41 17.81
N PRO A 67 1.47 0.82 18.84
CA PRO A 67 1.31 2.23 19.20
C PRO A 67 2.60 2.86 19.76
N ASP A 68 3.47 2.04 20.33
CA ASP A 68 4.69 2.49 21.02
C ASP A 68 5.94 2.42 20.12
N TYR A 69 5.77 2.70 18.83
CA TYR A 69 6.84 2.62 17.82
C TYR A 69 7.78 3.84 17.83
N ASP A 70 7.36 4.95 18.44
CA ASP A 70 8.06 6.24 18.43
C ASP A 70 9.19 6.25 19.47
N ASP A 71 10.45 6.36 19.02
CA ASP A 71 11.65 6.34 19.87
C ASP A 71 11.83 7.61 20.72
N GLU A 72 11.05 8.66 20.44
CA GLU A 72 10.95 9.84 21.28
C GLU A 72 9.91 9.68 22.42
N SER A 73 9.08 8.62 22.39
CA SER A 73 8.02 8.38 23.37
C SER A 73 8.55 7.73 24.67
N PRO A 74 8.05 8.13 25.86
CA PRO A 74 8.34 7.42 27.12
C PRO A 74 7.94 5.95 27.12
N ASP A 75 6.95 5.57 26.31
CA ASP A 75 6.41 4.21 26.24
C ASP A 75 7.10 3.34 25.17
N TYR A 76 8.14 3.86 24.49
CA TYR A 76 8.81 3.24 23.35
C TYR A 76 9.10 1.74 23.52
N ASN A 77 8.85 1.00 22.44
CA ASN A 77 9.14 -0.41 22.30
C ASN A 77 9.78 -0.69 20.94
N GLU A 78 11.05 -1.10 20.95
CA GLU A 78 11.83 -1.46 19.75
C GLU A 78 11.11 -2.47 18.84
N LYS A 79 10.41 -3.44 19.42
CA LYS A 79 9.63 -4.40 18.63
C LYS A 79 8.41 -3.76 17.97
N HIS A 80 7.80 -2.75 18.57
CA HIS A 80 6.72 -1.99 17.92
C HIS A 80 7.27 -1.18 16.75
N GLU A 81 8.44 -0.58 16.91
CA GLU A 81 9.15 0.12 15.83
C GLU A 81 9.43 -0.81 14.65
N GLU A 82 10.11 -1.93 14.87
CA GLU A 82 10.43 -2.91 13.82
C GLU A 82 9.18 -3.34 13.03
N MET A 83 8.10 -3.66 13.73
CA MET A 83 6.87 -4.13 13.12
C MET A 83 6.07 -3.02 12.42
N PHE A 84 6.17 -1.79 12.92
CA PHE A 84 5.55 -0.62 12.28
C PHE A 84 6.30 -0.24 11.01
N ASP A 85 7.63 -0.22 11.06
CA ASP A 85 8.50 0.09 9.94
C ASP A 85 8.43 -0.97 8.84
N ASP A 86 8.26 -2.25 9.18
CA ASP A 86 8.01 -3.30 8.19
C ASP A 86 6.76 -2.97 7.33
N VAL A 87 5.67 -2.53 7.96
CA VAL A 87 4.45 -2.15 7.21
C VAL A 87 4.65 -0.80 6.48
N LYS A 88 5.24 0.18 7.15
CA LYS A 88 5.44 1.52 6.60
C LYS A 88 6.36 1.48 5.37
N MET A 89 7.53 0.85 5.49
CA MET A 89 8.52 0.74 4.42
C MET A 89 8.18 -0.39 3.43
N GLY A 90 7.43 -1.40 3.86
CA GLY A 90 6.99 -2.53 3.04
C GLY A 90 5.85 -2.15 2.11
N ILE A 91 4.63 -2.07 2.63
CA ILE A 91 3.45 -1.82 1.80
C ILE A 91 3.17 -0.35 1.56
N TYR A 92 3.29 0.51 2.58
CA TYR A 92 2.82 1.88 2.47
C TYR A 92 3.67 2.74 1.53
N GLU A 93 4.95 2.94 1.85
CA GLU A 93 5.82 3.84 1.09
C GLU A 93 6.11 3.31 -0.32
N LYS A 94 6.32 1.99 -0.49
CA LYS A 94 6.57 1.41 -1.81
C LYS A 94 5.35 1.54 -2.71
N THR A 95 4.15 1.26 -2.21
CA THR A 95 2.93 1.39 -3.02
C THR A 95 2.77 2.82 -3.52
N ILE A 96 2.94 3.81 -2.64
CA ILE A 96 2.88 5.23 -3.03
C ILE A 96 3.96 5.54 -4.07
N TYR A 97 5.20 5.15 -3.83
CA TYR A 97 6.32 5.39 -4.75
C TYR A 97 6.04 4.87 -6.16
N TYR A 98 5.63 3.61 -6.28
CA TYR A 98 5.40 3.00 -7.59
C TYR A 98 4.18 3.59 -8.29
N VAL A 99 3.09 3.84 -7.58
CA VAL A 99 1.92 4.51 -8.17
C VAL A 99 2.29 5.93 -8.63
N GLU A 100 2.94 6.73 -7.81
CA GLU A 100 3.34 8.10 -8.19
C GLU A 100 4.38 8.14 -9.32
N SER A 101 5.19 7.08 -9.48
CA SER A 101 6.14 6.99 -10.61
C SER A 101 5.46 6.84 -11.97
N ALA A 102 4.26 6.25 -12.01
CA ALA A 102 3.46 6.06 -13.23
C ALA A 102 2.41 7.19 -13.43
N PHE A 103 2.04 7.86 -12.36
CA PHE A 103 1.09 8.97 -12.35
C PHE A 103 1.79 10.33 -12.24
N LYS A 104 1.06 11.45 -12.27
CA LYS A 104 1.72 12.73 -12.02
C LYS A 104 2.09 12.78 -10.53
N LYS A 105 3.31 13.26 -10.24
CA LYS A 105 3.71 13.54 -8.86
C LYS A 105 2.68 14.45 -8.18
N ASP A 106 2.35 14.16 -6.92
CA ASP A 106 1.36 14.86 -6.09
C ASP A 106 -0.11 14.71 -6.53
N GLU A 107 -0.41 13.90 -7.55
CA GLU A 107 -1.78 13.66 -8.06
C GLU A 107 -2.73 13.08 -7.00
N PHE A 108 -2.17 12.40 -5.99
CA PHE A 108 -2.92 11.73 -4.92
C PHE A 108 -2.63 12.30 -3.53
N SER A 109 -2.04 13.50 -3.46
CA SER A 109 -1.59 14.09 -2.19
C SER A 109 -2.71 14.27 -1.15
N ASP A 110 -3.95 14.52 -1.57
CA ASP A 110 -5.11 14.63 -0.69
C ASP A 110 -5.46 13.28 -0.02
N VAL A 111 -5.27 12.17 -0.73
CA VAL A 111 -5.54 10.81 -0.25
C VAL A 111 -4.47 10.35 0.73
N ILE A 112 -3.21 10.70 0.44
CA ILE A 112 -2.05 10.36 1.28
C ILE A 112 -2.10 11.11 2.62
N LYS A 113 -2.64 12.33 2.64
CA LYS A 113 -2.72 13.18 3.84
C LYS A 113 -3.96 12.90 4.71
N GLY A 114 -4.98 12.21 4.19
CA GLY A 114 -6.22 11.88 4.90
C GLY A 114 -6.10 10.66 5.82
#